data_AF-A0A2G4G8H9-F1
#
_entry.id   AF-A0A2G4G8H9-F1
#
_cell.length_a   1.000
_cell.length_b   1.000
_cell.length_c   1.000
_cell.angle_alpha   90.00
_cell.angle_beta   90.00
_cell.angle_gamma   90.00
#
_symmetry.space_group_name_H-M   'P 1'
#
loop_
_entity.id
_entity.type
_entity.pdbx_description
1 polymer ?
#
loop_
_entity_poly.entity_id
_entity_poly.type
_entity_poly.pdbx_seq_one_letter_code
_entity_poly.pdbx_strand_id
1 'polypeptide(L)'
;MRFVFPLNPVRRLARIVFFTATFTALALAIRQHGSLPERVATHFGASGQPNGWMSRDHHTVGQVGISLFIGGLFFALTLYLPRVPAGFVNLPHRDYWLAPQRRAEAFAWLGSMLCWLGALLQGFLAYVFHEVWRANLLTPPALRLNSLWLQLSLFIITVGLVITLLFRFRRPTGDR
;
A
#
# COMPACT_ATOMS: atom_id res chain seq x y z
N MET A 1 14.82 20.98 15.80
CA MET A 1 13.38 20.88 16.12
C MET A 1 12.92 19.45 15.95
N ARG A 2 12.60 18.73 17.03
CA ARG A 2 11.97 17.40 16.94
C ARG A 2 10.46 17.62 16.90
N PHE A 3 9.85 17.46 15.73
CA PHE A 3 8.40 17.32 15.63
C PHE A 3 8.03 15.95 16.22
N VAL A 4 7.87 15.89 17.54
CA VAL A 4 7.25 14.76 18.21
C VAL A 4 5.75 14.95 18.04
N PHE A 5 5.21 14.55 16.89
CA PHE A 5 3.77 14.45 16.74
C PHE A 5 3.27 13.49 17.82
N PRO A 6 2.24 13.86 18.61
CA PRO A 6 1.62 12.90 19.51
C PRO A 6 1.19 11.69 18.69
N LEU A 7 1.62 10.49 19.10
CA LEU A 7 1.44 9.26 18.31
C LEU A 7 -0.04 8.93 18.08
N ASN A 8 -0.95 9.45 18.92
CA ASN A 8 -2.38 9.15 18.86
C ASN A 8 -3.09 9.70 17.60
N PRO A 9 -3.05 11.00 17.26
CA PRO A 9 -3.70 11.52 16.06
C PRO A 9 -3.11 10.97 14.76
N VAL A 10 -1.79 10.87 14.64
CA VAL A 10 -1.15 10.35 13.42
C VAL A 10 -1.48 8.88 13.20
N ARG A 11 -1.49 8.06 14.27
CA ARG A 11 -1.90 6.65 14.19
C ARG A 11 -3.36 6.49 13.79
N ARG A 12 -4.24 7.34 14.34
CA ARG A 12 -5.68 7.31 13.99
C ARG A 12 -5.87 7.69 12.52
N LEU A 13 -5.21 8.74 12.06
CA LEU A 13 -5.24 9.17 10.66
C LEU A 13 -4.74 8.07 9.72
N ALA A 14 -3.59 7.46 10.01
CA ALA A 14 -3.04 6.39 9.18
C ALA A 14 -4.00 5.21 9.02
N ARG A 15 -4.69 4.80 10.10
CA ARG A 15 -5.71 3.75 10.06
C ARG A 15 -6.92 4.16 9.24
N ILE A 16 -7.42 5.38 9.43
CA ILE A 16 -8.55 5.91 8.64
C ILE A 16 -8.20 5.87 7.16
N VAL A 17 -7.06 6.44 6.76
CA VAL A 17 -6.62 6.46 5.37
C VAL A 17 -6.47 5.04 4.81
N PHE A 18 -5.88 4.11 5.57
CA PHE A 18 -5.73 2.71 5.17
C PHE A 18 -7.08 2.02 4.90
N PHE A 19 -8.03 2.14 5.83
CA PHE A 19 -9.35 1.54 5.66
C PHE A 19 -10.13 2.22 4.54
N THR A 20 -10.10 3.56 4.46
CA THR A 20 -10.70 4.30 3.35
C THR A 20 -10.14 3.85 2.01
N ALA A 21 -8.82 3.76 1.86
CA ALA A 21 -8.20 3.28 0.61
C ALA A 21 -8.65 1.85 0.26
N THR A 22 -8.73 0.95 1.25
CA THR A 22 -9.22 -0.43 1.04
C THR A 22 -10.68 -0.45 0.60
N PHE A 23 -11.56 0.27 1.29
CA PHE A 23 -12.99 0.34 0.93
C PHE A 23 -13.20 1.01 -0.43
N THR A 24 -12.45 2.06 -0.75
CA THR A 24 -12.48 2.70 -2.06
C THR A 24 -12.04 1.73 -3.16
N ALA A 25 -10.98 0.95 -2.96
CA ALA A 25 -10.54 -0.06 -3.93
C ALA A 25 -11.63 -1.11 -4.22
N LEU A 26 -12.29 -1.61 -3.17
CA LEU A 26 -13.40 -2.56 -3.29
C LEU A 26 -14.61 -1.95 -4.00
N ALA A 27 -15.00 -0.72 -3.62
CA ALA A 27 -16.10 -0.01 -4.25
C ALA A 27 -15.83 0.27 -5.74
N LEU A 28 -14.60 0.62 -6.11
CA LEU A 28 -14.20 0.79 -7.49
C LEU A 28 -14.33 -0.51 -8.29
N ALA A 29 -13.86 -1.64 -7.73
CA ALA A 29 -13.97 -2.94 -8.38
C ALA A 29 -15.42 -3.32 -8.72
N ILE A 30 -16.33 -3.14 -7.75
CA ILE A 30 -17.76 -3.44 -7.92
C ILE A 30 -18.39 -2.48 -8.93
N ARG A 31 -18.10 -1.18 -8.83
CA ARG A 31 -18.67 -0.16 -9.72
C ARG A 31 -18.22 -0.34 -11.17
N GLN A 32 -16.97 -0.73 -11.38
CA GLN A 32 -16.38 -0.89 -12.72
C GLN A 32 -16.90 -2.13 -13.45
N HIS A 33 -17.26 -3.18 -12.71
CA HIS A 33 -17.72 -4.46 -13.24
C HIS A 33 -18.81 -4.29 -14.32
N GLY A 34 -19.90 -3.57 -14.04
CA GLY A 34 -21.03 -3.47 -14.96
C GLY A 34 -20.74 -2.79 -16.31
N SER A 35 -19.62 -2.06 -16.42
CA SER A 35 -19.22 -1.35 -17.64
C SER A 35 -18.15 -2.07 -18.46
N LEU A 36 -17.61 -3.17 -17.95
CA LEU A 36 -16.62 -3.97 -18.66
C LEU A 36 -17.30 -4.88 -19.70
N PRO A 37 -16.66 -5.10 -20.87
CA PRO A 37 -17.07 -6.14 -21.80
C PRO A 37 -16.93 -7.53 -21.16
N GLU A 38 -17.63 -8.54 -21.68
CA GLU A 38 -17.53 -9.93 -21.18
C GLU A 38 -16.09 -10.46 -21.20
N ARG A 39 -15.31 -10.03 -22.20
CA ARG A 39 -13.91 -10.38 -22.38
C ARG A 39 -13.03 -9.16 -22.15
N VAL A 40 -12.21 -9.21 -21.09
CA VAL A 40 -11.40 -8.11 -20.60
C VAL A 40 -9.93 -8.36 -20.91
N ALA A 41 -9.27 -7.43 -21.59
CA ALA A 41 -7.83 -7.39 -21.76
C ALA A 41 -7.18 -7.02 -20.43
N THR A 42 -6.34 -7.90 -19.91
CA THR A 42 -5.71 -7.74 -18.58
C THR A 42 -4.19 -7.81 -18.62
N HIS A 43 -3.63 -8.24 -19.76
CA HIS A 43 -2.21 -8.15 -20.02
C HIS A 43 -1.99 -7.45 -21.36
N PHE A 44 -1.04 -6.51 -21.35
CA PHE A 44 -0.71 -5.66 -22.49
C PHE A 44 0.79 -5.80 -22.77
N GLY A 45 1.15 -5.93 -24.04
CA GLY A 45 2.56 -5.91 -24.47
C GLY A 45 3.17 -4.51 -24.37
N ALA A 46 4.47 -4.40 -24.64
CA ALA A 46 5.19 -3.12 -24.59
C ALA A 46 4.64 -2.05 -25.55
N SER A 47 3.94 -2.45 -26.61
CA SER A 47 3.24 -1.55 -27.54
C SER A 47 1.89 -1.04 -27.02
N GLY A 48 1.48 -1.42 -25.81
CA GLY A 48 0.17 -1.10 -25.24
C GLY A 48 -0.98 -1.93 -25.81
N GLN A 49 -0.68 -2.90 -26.69
CA GLN A 49 -1.66 -3.79 -27.29
C GLN A 49 -1.96 -5.00 -26.40
N PRO A 50 -3.22 -5.46 -26.33
CA PRO A 50 -3.61 -6.57 -25.48
C PRO A 50 -3.05 -7.89 -26.04
N ASN A 51 -2.42 -8.69 -25.17
CA ASN A 51 -1.92 -10.03 -25.49
C ASN A 51 -2.33 -11.08 -24.45
N GLY A 52 -3.11 -10.70 -23.43
CA GLY A 52 -3.72 -11.62 -22.48
C GLY A 52 -5.08 -11.12 -22.02
N TRP A 53 -6.01 -12.06 -21.83
CA TRP A 53 -7.43 -11.79 -21.60
C TRP A 53 -7.98 -12.69 -20.51
N MET A 54 -9.05 -12.24 -19.88
CA MET A 54 -9.88 -13.06 -18.99
C MET A 54 -11.35 -12.68 -19.10
N SER A 55 -12.24 -13.46 -18.49
CA SER A 55 -13.63 -13.06 -18.34
C SER A 55 -13.74 -11.85 -17.39
N ARG A 56 -14.79 -11.06 -17.58
CA ARG A 56 -15.16 -9.94 -16.69
C ARG A 56 -15.24 -10.37 -15.22
N ASP A 57 -15.85 -11.52 -14.96
CA ASP A 57 -16.06 -12.02 -13.60
C ASP A 57 -14.73 -12.41 -12.95
N HIS A 58 -13.85 -13.12 -13.67
CA HIS A 58 -12.52 -13.45 -13.15
C HIS A 58 -11.67 -12.21 -12.89
N HIS A 59 -11.78 -11.19 -13.73
CA HIS A 59 -11.10 -9.90 -13.50
C HIS A 59 -11.57 -9.25 -12.20
N THR A 60 -12.89 -9.10 -12.02
CA THR A 60 -13.44 -8.46 -10.83
C THR A 60 -13.18 -9.27 -9.56
N VAL A 61 -13.32 -10.61 -9.60
CA VAL A 61 -12.99 -11.49 -8.48
C VAL A 61 -11.51 -11.38 -8.12
N GLY A 62 -10.61 -11.36 -9.12
CA GLY A 62 -9.18 -11.16 -8.91
C GLY A 62 -8.87 -9.80 -8.26
N GLN A 63 -9.50 -8.73 -8.73
CA GLN A 63 -9.35 -7.38 -8.17
C GLN A 63 -9.83 -7.30 -6.72
N VAL A 64 -11.03 -7.81 -6.42
CA VAL A 64 -11.57 -7.85 -5.06
C VAL A 64 -10.68 -8.73 -4.16
N GLY A 65 -10.30 -9.91 -4.64
CA GLY A 65 -9.48 -10.87 -3.92
C GLY A 65 -8.13 -10.30 -3.53
N ILE A 66 -7.40 -9.65 -4.46
CA ILE A 66 -6.10 -9.07 -4.15
C ILE A 66 -6.23 -7.86 -3.19
N SER A 67 -7.26 -7.02 -3.35
CA SER A 67 -7.50 -5.91 -2.42
C SER A 67 -7.83 -6.40 -1.01
N LEU A 68 -8.65 -7.45 -0.87
CA LEU A 68 -8.94 -8.07 0.43
C LEU A 68 -7.70 -8.73 1.02
N PHE A 69 -6.91 -9.44 0.21
CA PHE A 69 -5.67 -10.07 0.65
C PHE A 69 -4.68 -9.03 1.19
N ILE A 70 -4.40 -7.97 0.43
CA ILE A 70 -3.50 -6.90 0.86
C ILE A 70 -4.05 -6.17 2.10
N GLY A 71 -5.35 -5.85 2.11
CA GLY A 71 -5.99 -5.24 3.27
C GLY A 71 -5.86 -6.09 4.52
N GLY A 72 -6.18 -7.38 4.41
CA GLY A 72 -6.07 -8.35 5.49
C GLY A 72 -4.62 -8.54 5.96
N LEU A 73 -3.67 -8.66 5.03
CA LEU A 73 -2.26 -8.83 5.32
C LEU A 73 -1.71 -7.64 6.12
N PHE A 74 -1.90 -6.40 5.66
CA PHE A 74 -1.38 -5.22 6.34
C PHE A 74 -2.07 -4.96 7.68
N PHE A 75 -3.37 -5.26 7.78
CA PHE A 75 -4.10 -5.23 9.05
C PHE A 75 -3.54 -6.24 10.04
N ALA A 76 -3.34 -7.49 9.61
CA ALA A 76 -2.74 -8.56 10.42
C ALA A 76 -1.32 -8.19 10.86
N LEU A 77 -0.47 -7.72 9.94
CA LEU A 77 0.88 -7.25 10.28
C LEU A 77 0.83 -6.17 11.37
N THR A 78 -0.06 -5.18 11.25
CA THR A 78 -0.20 -4.12 12.26
C THR A 78 -0.67 -4.66 13.62
N LEU A 79 -1.57 -5.66 13.63
CA LEU A 79 -2.12 -6.26 14.84
C LEU A 79 -1.13 -7.18 15.56
N TYR A 80 -0.34 -7.95 14.79
CA TYR A 80 0.57 -8.96 15.32
C TYR A 80 2.01 -8.44 15.52
N LEU A 81 2.39 -7.30 14.92
CA LEU A 81 3.73 -6.72 15.06
C LEU A 81 4.23 -6.62 16.51
N PRO A 82 3.43 -6.18 17.50
CA PRO A 82 3.92 -6.09 18.89
C PRO A 82 4.32 -7.43 19.51
N ARG A 83 3.79 -8.53 18.98
CA ARG A 83 4.04 -9.91 19.42
C ARG A 83 5.27 -10.53 18.75
N VAL A 84 5.83 -9.88 17.73
CA VAL A 84 7.01 -10.38 17.02
C VAL A 84 8.24 -10.30 17.94
N PRO A 85 8.99 -11.40 18.12
CA PRO A 85 10.23 -11.37 18.90
C PRO A 85 11.20 -10.37 18.28
N ALA A 86 11.95 -9.65 19.13
CA ALA A 86 12.83 -8.59 18.66
C ALA A 86 13.77 -9.05 17.53
N GLY A 87 14.25 -10.31 17.57
CA GLY A 87 15.23 -10.85 16.61
C GLY A 87 14.74 -10.89 15.16
N PHE A 88 13.44 -10.89 14.94
CA PHE A 88 12.84 -10.89 13.61
C PHE A 88 12.52 -9.48 13.09
N VAL A 89 12.76 -8.44 13.89
CA VAL A 89 12.52 -7.05 13.50
C VAL A 89 13.83 -6.42 13.05
N ASN A 90 13.98 -6.21 11.74
CA ASN A 90 15.13 -5.49 11.19
C ASN A 90 14.96 -3.98 11.40
N LEU A 91 15.75 -3.42 12.32
CA LEU A 91 15.68 -2.01 12.70
C LEU A 91 17.08 -1.47 13.01
N PRO A 92 17.44 -0.25 12.56
CA PRO A 92 18.63 0.43 13.05
C PRO A 92 18.61 0.52 14.59
N HIS A 93 19.72 0.16 15.24
CA HIS A 93 19.85 0.15 16.71
C HIS A 93 18.71 -0.59 17.43
N ARG A 94 18.30 -1.74 16.87
CA ARG A 94 17.26 -2.64 17.38
C ARG A 94 17.21 -2.76 18.91
N ASP A 95 18.32 -3.11 19.55
CA ASP A 95 18.33 -3.42 20.99
C ASP A 95 17.99 -2.19 21.85
N TYR A 96 18.36 -0.99 21.37
CA TYR A 96 18.01 0.28 22.02
C TYR A 96 16.51 0.59 21.90
N TRP A 97 15.95 0.46 20.71
CA TRP A 97 14.54 0.81 20.45
C TRP A 97 13.54 -0.25 20.92
N LEU A 98 13.95 -1.51 20.94
CA LEU A 98 13.12 -2.63 21.39
C LEU A 98 13.34 -2.99 22.86
N ALA A 99 14.11 -2.18 23.60
CA ALA A 99 14.18 -2.23 25.06
C ALA A 99 12.76 -2.08 25.68
N PRO A 100 12.46 -2.74 26.82
CA PRO A 100 11.11 -2.78 27.40
C PRO A 100 10.43 -1.41 27.54
N GLN A 101 11.20 -0.37 27.87
CA GLN A 101 10.71 0.99 28.11
C GLN A 101 10.23 1.70 26.83
N ARG A 102 10.74 1.31 25.66
CA ARG A 102 10.51 2.01 24.37
C ARG A 102 9.80 1.15 23.32
N ARG A 103 9.78 -0.17 23.53
CA ARG A 103 9.22 -1.17 22.61
C ARG A 103 7.78 -0.84 22.18
N ALA A 104 6.93 -0.43 23.12
CA ALA A 104 5.54 -0.06 22.83
C ALA A 104 5.42 1.14 21.88
N GLU A 105 6.25 2.16 22.11
CA GLU A 105 6.31 3.36 21.26
C GLU A 105 6.84 3.03 19.86
N ALA A 106 7.92 2.26 19.79
CA ALA A 106 8.54 1.82 18.54
C ALA A 106 7.54 1.05 17.66
N PHE A 107 6.80 0.11 18.25
CA PHE A 107 5.77 -0.64 17.50
C PHE A 107 4.54 0.17 17.16
N ALA A 108 4.11 1.13 17.98
CA ALA A 108 3.02 2.02 17.61
C ALA A 108 3.39 2.86 16.37
N TRP A 109 4.65 3.29 16.29
CA TRP A 109 5.16 4.02 15.13
C TRP A 109 5.27 3.12 13.90
N LEU A 110 5.88 1.93 14.03
CA LEU A 110 6.00 0.96 12.94
C LEU A 110 4.62 0.51 12.42
N GLY A 111 3.65 0.27 13.32
CA GLY A 111 2.28 -0.04 12.92
C GLY A 111 1.62 1.10 12.14
N SER A 112 1.91 2.36 12.47
CA SER A 112 1.43 3.50 11.68
C SER A 112 2.08 3.54 10.30
N MET A 113 3.37 3.22 10.21
CA MET A 113 4.08 3.09 8.94
C MET A 113 3.50 1.98 8.06
N LEU A 114 3.18 0.81 8.65
CA LEU A 114 2.50 -0.28 7.94
C LEU A 114 1.15 0.17 7.38
N CYS A 115 0.33 0.91 8.14
CA CYS A 115 -0.92 1.45 7.62
C CYS A 115 -0.70 2.39 6.41
N TRP A 116 0.30 3.28 6.46
CA TRP A 116 0.62 4.16 5.32
C TRP A 116 1.08 3.37 4.09
N LEU A 117 1.97 2.39 4.26
CA LEU A 117 2.41 1.52 3.18
C LEU A 117 1.25 0.72 2.57
N GLY A 118 0.39 0.17 3.42
CA GLY A 118 -0.81 -0.54 2.99
C GLY A 118 -1.76 0.37 2.20
N ALA A 119 -1.94 1.61 2.64
CA ALA A 119 -2.80 2.58 1.95
C ALA A 119 -2.25 2.95 0.57
N LEU A 120 -0.94 3.18 0.48
CA LEU A 120 -0.26 3.47 -0.80
C LEU A 120 -0.37 2.29 -1.76
N LEU A 121 -0.15 1.06 -1.27
CA LEU A 121 -0.27 -0.12 -2.10
C LEU A 121 -1.71 -0.35 -2.59
N GLN A 122 -2.71 -0.15 -1.73
CA GLN A 122 -4.12 -0.19 -2.14
C GLN A 122 -4.44 0.86 -3.20
N GLY A 123 -3.99 2.09 -3.01
CA GLY A 123 -4.17 3.17 -4.00
C GLY A 123 -3.50 2.85 -5.34
N PHE A 124 -2.28 2.29 -5.31
CA PHE A 124 -1.57 1.86 -6.51
C PHE A 124 -2.32 0.75 -7.24
N LEU A 125 -2.73 -0.31 -6.54
CA LEU A 125 -3.47 -1.41 -7.15
C LEU A 125 -4.80 -0.91 -7.73
N ALA A 126 -5.56 -0.11 -6.98
CA ALA A 126 -6.81 0.48 -7.45
C ALA A 126 -6.60 1.32 -8.72
N TYR A 127 -5.51 2.06 -8.82
CA TYR A 127 -5.13 2.78 -10.03
C TYR A 127 -4.81 1.83 -11.19
N VAL A 128 -4.01 0.78 -10.96
CA VAL A 128 -3.70 -0.22 -12.00
C VAL A 128 -4.99 -0.82 -12.57
N PHE A 129 -5.90 -1.25 -11.70
CA PHE A 129 -7.20 -1.77 -12.13
C PHE A 129 -8.06 -0.71 -12.83
N HIS A 130 -7.97 0.55 -12.40
CA HIS A 130 -8.63 1.65 -13.10
C HIS A 130 -8.11 1.85 -14.53
N GLU A 131 -6.80 1.73 -14.76
CA GLU A 131 -6.24 1.80 -16.11
C GLU A 131 -6.65 0.59 -16.97
N VAL A 132 -6.70 -0.60 -16.40
CA VAL A 132 -7.25 -1.79 -17.08
C VAL A 132 -8.70 -1.56 -17.48
N TRP A 133 -9.51 -1.03 -16.57
CA TRP A 133 -10.89 -0.66 -16.85
C TRP A 133 -10.98 0.36 -18.00
N ARG A 134 -10.23 1.47 -17.94
CA ARG A 134 -10.21 2.49 -18.99
C ARG A 134 -9.77 1.95 -20.35
N ALA A 135 -8.73 1.10 -20.38
CA ALA A 135 -8.21 0.52 -21.61
C ALA A 135 -9.26 -0.35 -22.33
N ASN A 136 -10.12 -1.03 -21.57
CA ASN A 136 -11.17 -1.90 -22.10
C ASN A 136 -12.45 -1.15 -22.54
N LEU A 137 -12.54 0.16 -22.29
CA LEU A 137 -13.61 1.00 -22.84
C LEU A 137 -13.28 1.56 -24.23
N LEU A 138 -12.07 1.32 -24.72
CA LEU A 138 -11.64 1.73 -26.06
C LEU A 138 -11.90 0.62 -27.08
N THR A 139 -12.14 1.00 -28.33
CA THR A 139 -12.29 0.09 -29.46
C THR A 139 -11.23 0.41 -30.52
N PRO A 140 -10.17 -0.41 -30.69
CA PRO A 140 -9.84 -1.62 -29.93
C PRO A 140 -9.28 -1.29 -28.52
N PRO A 141 -9.32 -2.25 -27.56
CA PRO A 141 -8.71 -2.05 -26.25
C PRO A 141 -7.23 -1.74 -26.35
N ALA A 142 -6.78 -0.69 -25.68
CA ALA A 142 -5.39 -0.24 -25.73
C ALA A 142 -5.00 0.43 -24.42
N LEU A 143 -3.85 0.03 -23.87
CA LEU A 143 -3.30 0.65 -22.67
C LEU A 143 -2.42 1.84 -23.07
N ARG A 144 -2.76 3.03 -22.58
CA ARG A 144 -1.90 4.22 -22.74
C ARG A 144 -0.92 4.26 -21.58
N LEU A 145 0.36 4.00 -21.86
CA LEU A 145 1.44 3.98 -20.87
C LEU A 145 1.88 5.38 -20.39
N ASN A 146 0.93 6.30 -20.18
CA ASN A 146 1.22 7.70 -19.85
C ASN A 146 1.39 7.94 -18.34
N SER A 147 1.61 6.88 -17.56
CA SER A 147 1.56 6.92 -16.09
C SER A 147 2.93 7.02 -15.40
N LEU A 148 3.96 7.45 -16.13
CA LEU A 148 5.32 7.62 -15.58
C LEU A 148 5.33 8.48 -14.30
N TRP A 149 4.53 9.55 -14.27
CA TRP A 149 4.44 10.44 -13.13
C TRP A 149 3.83 9.79 -11.88
N LEU A 150 2.88 8.86 -12.04
CA LEU A 150 2.34 8.15 -10.90
C LEU A 150 3.34 7.13 -10.35
N GLN A 151 3.99 6.36 -11.23
CA GLN A 151 5.04 5.41 -10.83
C GLN A 151 6.17 6.12 -10.10
N LEU A 152 6.60 7.28 -10.63
CA LEU A 152 7.59 8.14 -9.99
C LEU A 152 7.10 8.67 -8.63
N SER A 153 5.84 9.09 -8.53
CA SER A 153 5.27 9.60 -7.27
C SER A 153 5.22 8.50 -6.20
N LEU A 154 4.77 7.29 -6.55
CA LEU A 154 4.75 6.15 -5.63
C LEU A 154 6.16 5.75 -5.20
N PHE A 155 7.11 5.79 -6.12
CA PHE A 155 8.52 5.55 -5.82
C PHE A 155 9.06 6.60 -4.83
N ILE A 156 8.86 7.90 -5.10
CA ILE A 156 9.31 8.99 -4.22
C ILE A 156 8.68 8.89 -2.84
N ILE A 157 7.37 8.66 -2.74
CA ILE A 157 6.69 8.49 -1.45
C ILE A 157 7.27 7.29 -0.70
N THR A 158 7.45 6.15 -1.37
CA THR A 158 8.03 4.94 -0.75
C THR A 158 9.45 5.22 -0.23
N VAL A 159 10.30 5.86 -1.03
CA VAL A 159 11.66 6.27 -0.62
C VAL A 159 11.59 7.23 0.56
N GLY A 160 10.69 8.21 0.54
CA GLY A 160 10.47 9.14 1.65
C GLY A 160 10.08 8.43 2.95
N LEU A 161 9.22 7.41 2.89
CA LEU A 161 8.85 6.59 4.04
C LEU A 161 10.04 5.77 4.57
N VAL A 162 10.83 5.17 3.69
CA VAL A 162 12.06 4.44 4.05
C VAL A 162 13.06 5.39 4.71
N ILE A 163 13.31 6.55 4.12
CA ILE A 163 14.17 7.59 4.69
C ILE A 163 13.68 7.98 6.08
N THR A 164 12.38 8.25 6.23
CA THR A 164 11.77 8.60 7.52
C THR A 164 11.99 7.50 8.56
N LEU A 165 11.85 6.22 8.19
CA LEU A 165 12.15 5.08 9.05
C LEU A 165 13.63 5.09 9.48
N LEU A 166 14.55 5.23 8.53
CA LEU A 166 15.98 5.25 8.81
C LEU A 166 16.36 6.40 9.75
N PHE A 167 15.80 7.59 9.56
CA PHE A 167 16.06 8.75 10.41
C PHE A 167 15.40 8.64 11.80
N ARG A 168 14.17 8.11 11.87
CA ARG A 168 13.43 7.96 13.13
C ARG A 168 14.15 7.05 14.12
N PHE A 169 14.78 5.99 13.61
CA PHE A 169 15.43 4.96 14.41
C PHE A 169 16.95 5.14 14.51
N ARG A 170 17.50 6.30 14.15
CA ARG A 170 18.91 6.62 14.48
C ARG A 170 19.07 6.72 16.00
N ARG A 171 20.22 6.27 16.52
CA ARG A 171 20.55 6.42 17.95
C ARG A 171 20.61 7.91 18.31
N PRO A 172 19.98 8.37 19.41
CA PRO A 172 20.13 9.75 19.86
C PRO A 172 21.59 10.06 20.15
N THR A 173 22.12 11.15 19.58
CA THR A 173 23.41 11.72 19.96
C THR A 173 23.31 12.22 21.40
N GLY A 174 23.88 11.48 22.36
CA GLY A 174 23.90 11.89 23.77
C GLY A 174 24.10 10.76 24.79
N ASP A 175 23.72 9.51 24.48
CA ASP A 175 23.88 8.39 25.42
C ASP A 175 25.26 7.72 25.24
N ARG A 176 26.25 8.17 26.02
CA ARG A 176 27.40 7.34 26.45
C ARG A 176 27.04 6.70 27.79
#